data_AF-A0A8T1S3I2-F1
#
_entry.id   AF-A0A8T1S3I2-F1
#
_cell.length_a   1.000
_cell.length_b   1.000
_cell.length_c   1.000
_cell.angle_alpha   90.00
_cell.angle_beta   90.00
_cell.angle_gamma   90.00
#
_symmetry.space_group_name_H-M   'P 1'
#
loop_
_entity.id
_entity.type
_entity.pdbx_description
1 polymer ?
#
loop_
_entity_poly.entity_id
_entity_poly.type
_entity_poly.pdbx_seq_one_letter_code
_entity_poly.pdbx_strand_id
1 'polypeptide(L)'
;RFTGENATEQRCRYFPKVEKFTCRIAVPPSEDDTFLRVSVCVSNGVGSAASQDQVISANRVLKPDPPVNVLVDPVESAPQKLRVNWMYPPSWDSRFYRLHFQVRYRAELSQSY
;
A
#
# COMPACT_ATOMS: atom_id res chain seq x y z
N ARG A 1 22.88 16.83 5.22
CA ARG A 1 22.84 16.30 6.61
C ARG A 1 21.53 16.78 7.21
N PHE A 2 20.62 15.88 7.60
CA PHE A 2 19.35 16.29 8.22
C PHE A 2 19.64 16.95 9.56
N THR A 3 19.10 18.15 9.78
CA THR A 3 19.19 18.95 11.02
C THR A 3 17.80 19.16 11.63
N GLY A 4 16.91 18.18 11.46
CA GLY A 4 15.56 18.22 12.03
C GLY A 4 15.52 17.62 13.43
N GLU A 5 14.81 18.29 14.34
CA GLU A 5 14.70 17.98 15.77
C GLU A 5 14.15 16.58 16.09
N ASN A 6 13.45 15.94 15.13
CA ASN A 6 12.82 14.62 15.27
C ASN A 6 13.36 13.60 14.24
N ALA A 7 14.68 13.54 14.04
CA ALA A 7 15.29 12.58 13.12
C ALA A 7 15.25 11.15 13.69
N THR A 8 14.37 10.29 13.17
CA THR A 8 14.43 8.84 13.41
C THR A 8 15.16 8.16 12.25
N GLU A 9 16.40 7.72 12.50
CA GLU A 9 17.12 6.86 11.55
C GLU A 9 16.46 5.48 11.51
N GLN A 10 16.08 5.02 10.32
CA GLN A 10 15.45 3.71 10.13
C GLN A 10 16.40 2.75 9.43
N ARG A 11 16.54 1.55 9.99
CA ARG A 11 17.41 0.52 9.41
C ARG A 11 16.77 -0.09 8.15
N CYS A 12 17.41 0.13 7.01
CA CYS A 12 16.99 -0.45 5.74
C CYS A 12 17.52 -1.89 5.56
N ARG A 13 16.84 -2.69 4.74
CA ARG A 13 17.24 -4.05 4.38
C ARG A 13 17.48 -4.16 2.88
N TYR A 14 18.54 -4.88 2.50
CA TYR A 14 18.82 -5.22 1.12
C TYR A 14 18.12 -6.53 0.73
N PHE A 15 17.48 -6.53 -0.43
CA PHE A 15 16.78 -7.69 -1.01
C PHE A 15 17.47 -8.12 -2.30
N PRO A 16 18.34 -9.16 -2.26
CA PRO A 16 19.17 -9.54 -3.41
C PRO A 16 18.37 -9.98 -4.64
N LYS A 17 17.24 -10.68 -4.44
CA LYS A 17 16.39 -11.20 -5.53
C LYS A 17 15.84 -10.11 -6.46
N VAL A 18 15.71 -8.89 -5.95
CA VAL A 18 15.16 -7.73 -6.68
C VAL A 18 16.13 -6.56 -6.69
N GLU A 19 17.35 -6.77 -6.21
CA GLU A 19 18.45 -5.80 -6.13
C GLU A 19 18.04 -4.43 -5.53
N LYS A 20 17.21 -4.44 -4.47
CA LYS A 20 16.66 -3.22 -3.87
C LYS A 20 16.93 -3.12 -2.37
N PHE A 21 17.18 -1.88 -1.92
CA PHE A 21 17.09 -1.53 -0.51
C PHE A 21 15.65 -1.13 -0.18
N THR A 22 15.15 -1.57 0.97
CA THR A 22 13.82 -1.21 1.47
C THR A 22 13.92 -0.76 2.92
N CYS A 23 13.39 0.42 3.20
CA CYS A 23 13.29 1.01 4.52
C CYS A 23 11.82 1.01 4.94
N ARG A 24 11.53 0.84 6.23
CA ARG A 24 10.17 0.95 6.77
C ARG A 24 10.16 2.07 7.79
N ILE A 25 9.18 2.96 7.68
CA ILE A 25 8.98 4.08 8.58
C ILE A 25 7.64 3.86 9.26
N ALA A 26 7.62 3.82 10.58
CA ALA A 26 6.37 3.81 11.33
C ALA A 26 5.83 5.23 11.39
N VAL A 27 4.58 5.42 10.97
CA VAL A 27 3.89 6.70 11.09
C VAL A 27 2.81 6.52 12.15
N PRO A 28 2.79 7.34 13.21
CA PRO A 28 1.72 7.29 14.19
C PRO A 28 0.39 7.66 13.51
N PRO A 29 -0.74 7.07 13.94
CA PRO A 29 -2.04 7.48 13.45
C PRO A 29 -2.28 8.96 13.79
N SER A 30 -2.64 9.76 12.79
CA SER A 30 -3.01 11.17 12.93
C SER A 30 -4.32 11.44 12.19
N GLU A 31 -5.17 12.31 12.74
CA GLU A 31 -6.37 12.78 12.02
C GLU A 31 -6.00 13.75 10.90
N ASP A 32 -4.92 14.51 11.09
CA ASP A 32 -4.36 15.42 10.10
C ASP A 32 -3.39 14.74 9.13
N ASP A 33 -3.14 15.40 7.99
CA ASP A 33 -2.13 14.95 7.03
C ASP A 33 -0.71 15.16 7.60
N THR A 34 -0.05 14.06 7.94
CA THR A 34 1.33 14.10 8.42
C THR A 34 2.29 14.12 7.24
N PHE A 35 3.06 15.21 7.10
CA PHE A 35 4.11 15.32 6.10
C PHE A 35 5.47 14.88 6.66
N LEU A 36 6.11 13.92 6.00
CA LEU A 36 7.44 13.44 6.36
C LEU A 36 8.45 13.89 5.30
N ARG A 37 9.54 14.50 5.75
CA ARG A 37 10.72 14.75 4.91
C ARG A 37 11.68 13.58 5.06
N VAL A 38 11.90 12.84 3.98
CA VAL A 38 12.71 11.61 3.97
C VAL A 38 13.91 11.74 3.04
N SER A 39 15.02 11.12 3.40
CA SER A 39 16.15 10.86 2.50
C SER A 39 16.69 9.45 2.77
N VAL A 40 17.31 8.86 1.75
CA VAL A 40 17.98 7.56 1.87
C VAL A 40 19.47 7.79 1.83
N CYS A 41 20.18 7.30 2.85
CA CYS A 41 21.63 7.32 2.91
C CYS A 41 22.18 5.90 2.71
N VAL A 42 23.20 5.77 1.88
CA VAL A 42 23.97 4.53 1.70
C VAL A 42 25.41 4.82 2.06
N SER A 43 26.00 3.99 2.92
CA SER A 43 27.39 4.10 3.33
C SER A 43 28.14 2.77 3.14
N ASN A 44 29.41 2.86 2.78
CA ASN A 44 30.36 1.76 2.71
C ASN A 44 31.73 2.21 3.22
N GLY A 45 32.76 1.37 3.10
CA GLY A 45 34.12 1.69 3.57
C GLY A 45 34.82 2.83 2.82
N VAL A 46 34.30 3.25 1.66
CA VAL A 46 34.87 4.33 0.84
C VAL A 46 34.17 5.66 1.14
N GLY A 47 32.91 5.65 1.57
CA GLY A 47 32.19 6.87 1.92
C GLY A 47 30.68 6.67 2.02
N SER A 48 29.96 7.78 1.94
CA SER A 48 28.50 7.79 1.97
C SER A 48 27.91 8.70 0.90
N ALA A 49 26.72 8.33 0.43
CA ALA A 49 25.92 9.12 -0.49
C ALA A 49 24.47 9.17 0.02
N ALA A 50 23.83 10.31 -0.15
CA ALA A 50 22.43 10.50 0.22
C ALA A 50 21.60 10.89 -1.01
N SER A 51 20.37 10.42 -1.07
CA SER A 51 19.39 10.88 -2.05
C SER A 51 18.98 12.32 -1.77
N GLN A 52 18.37 12.97 -2.77
CA GLN A 52 17.64 14.21 -2.53
C GLN A 52 16.50 13.99 -1.54
N ASP A 53 16.22 15.02 -0.73
CA ASP A 53 15.08 15.03 0.18
C ASP A 53 13.76 14.93 -0.59
N GLN A 54 12.89 14.04 -0.14
CA GLN A 54 11.51 13.94 -0.62
C GLN A 54 10.54 14.26 0.50
N VAL A 55 9.43 14.92 0.16
CA VAL A 55 8.32 15.16 1.09
C VAL A 55 7.19 14.23 0.72
N ILE A 56 6.81 13.36 1.65
CA ILE A 56 5.70 12.42 1.50
C ILE A 56 4.58 12.80 2.46
N SER A 57 3.34 12.72 1.99
CA SER A 57 2.15 12.79 2.85
C SER A 57 1.82 11.38 3.30
N ALA A 58 1.79 11.14 4.61
CA ALA A 58 1.48 9.83 5.17
C ALA A 58 0.11 9.33 4.72
N ASN A 59 -0.88 10.22 4.63
CA ASN A 59 -2.24 9.87 4.24
C ASN A 59 -2.34 9.54 2.74
N ARG A 60 -1.48 10.12 1.89
CA ARG A 60 -1.44 9.85 0.44
C ARG A 60 -0.62 8.62 0.04
N VAL A 61 0.20 8.08 0.94
CA VAL A 61 0.97 6.83 0.71
C VAL A 61 0.15 5.60 1.13
N LEU A 62 -1.02 5.79 1.76
CA LEU A 62 -1.93 4.71 2.11
C LEU A 62 -2.37 3.94 0.87
N LYS A 63 -1.94 2.68 0.78
CA LYS A 63 -2.36 1.73 -0.23
C LYS A 63 -2.90 0.48 0.45
N PRO A 64 -4.22 0.34 0.58
CA PRO A 64 -4.82 -0.88 1.11
C PRO A 64 -4.48 -2.09 0.24
N ASP A 65 -4.36 -3.26 0.85
CA ASP A 65 -4.29 -4.50 0.09
C ASP A 65 -5.63 -4.79 -0.62
N PRO A 66 -5.64 -5.61 -1.68
CA PRO A 66 -6.87 -5.98 -2.38
C PRO A 66 -7.89 -6.65 -1.46
N PRO A 67 -9.21 -6.50 -1.72
CA PRO A 67 -10.23 -7.26 -1.00
C PRO A 67 -10.02 -8.76 -1.17
N VAL A 68 -10.38 -9.53 -0.15
CA VAL A 68 -10.22 -10.99 -0.13
C VAL A 68 -11.58 -11.68 -0.24
N ASN A 69 -11.57 -12.98 -0.58
CA ASN A 69 -12.77 -13.81 -0.70
C ASN A 69 -13.82 -13.21 -1.64
N VAL A 70 -13.38 -12.82 -2.85
CA VAL A 70 -14.30 -12.34 -3.90
C VAL A 70 -15.11 -13.53 -4.41
N LEU A 71 -16.40 -13.52 -4.09
CA LEU A 71 -17.37 -14.55 -4.49
C LEU A 71 -18.38 -13.95 -5.46
N VAL A 72 -18.77 -14.74 -6.47
CA VAL A 72 -19.73 -14.34 -7.50
C VAL A 72 -20.78 -15.43 -7.63
N ASP A 73 -22.02 -15.09 -7.29
CA ASP A 73 -23.16 -16.00 -7.34
C ASP A 73 -24.22 -15.50 -8.34
N PRO A 74 -24.84 -16.39 -9.13
CA PRO A 74 -26.01 -16.04 -9.91
C PRO A 74 -27.19 -15.71 -8.98
N VAL A 75 -28.06 -14.80 -9.41
CA VAL A 75 -29.28 -14.49 -8.66
C VAL A 75 -30.44 -15.30 -9.22
N GLU A 76 -31.05 -16.14 -8.38
CA GLU A 76 -32.22 -16.93 -8.75
C GLU A 76 -33.32 -16.04 -9.35
N SER A 77 -33.93 -16.51 -10.44
CA SER A 77 -34.96 -15.79 -11.19
C SER A 77 -34.52 -14.43 -11.76
N ALA A 78 -33.22 -14.12 -11.80
CA ALA A 78 -32.68 -12.88 -12.37
C ALA A 78 -31.41 -13.16 -13.21
N PRO A 79 -31.56 -13.68 -14.45
CA PRO A 79 -30.45 -14.21 -15.26
C PRO A 79 -29.37 -13.19 -15.64
N GLN A 80 -29.66 -11.89 -15.56
CA GLN A 80 -28.72 -10.81 -15.87
C GLN A 80 -28.08 -10.19 -14.61
N LYS A 81 -28.32 -10.76 -13.42
CA LYS A 81 -27.79 -10.25 -12.16
C LYS A 81 -26.77 -11.22 -11.58
N LEU A 82 -25.66 -10.63 -11.15
CA LEU A 82 -24.62 -11.31 -10.39
C LEU A 82 -24.55 -10.67 -9.00
N ARG A 83 -24.56 -11.49 -7.96
CA ARG A 83 -24.27 -11.07 -6.60
C ARG A 83 -22.77 -11.21 -6.37
N VAL A 84 -22.11 -10.11 -6.06
CA VAL A 84 -20.67 -10.08 -5.78
C VAL A 84 -20.47 -9.77 -4.31
N ASN A 85 -19.77 -10.64 -3.59
CA ASN A 85 -19.43 -10.48 -2.19
C ASN A 85 -17.90 -10.45 -2.03
N TRP A 86 -17.41 -9.71 -1.03
CA TRP A 86 -15.99 -9.66 -0.68
C TRP A 86 -15.81 -9.30 0.79
N MET A 87 -14.59 -9.49 1.30
CA MET A 87 -14.20 -9.13 2.65
C MET A 87 -13.07 -8.10 2.65
N TYR A 88 -12.95 -7.35 3.74
CA TYR A 88 -11.81 -6.46 3.97
C TYR A 88 -10.49 -7.27 3.98
N PRO A 89 -9.39 -6.70 3.46
CA PRO A 89 -8.08 -7.33 3.58
C PRO A 89 -7.70 -7.46 5.06
N PRO A 90 -7.07 -8.58 5.49
CA PRO A 90 -6.65 -8.76 6.89
C PRO A 90 -5.66 -7.70 7.40
N SER A 91 -4.95 -7.02 6.49
CA SER A 91 -4.04 -5.92 6.80
C SER A 91 -4.75 -4.60 7.15
N TRP A 92 -6.08 -4.54 7.03
CA TRP A 92 -6.86 -3.33 7.25
C TRP A 92 -7.82 -3.45 8.44
N ASP A 93 -7.64 -2.59 9.43
CA ASP A 93 -8.55 -2.46 10.57
C ASP A 93 -9.68 -1.47 10.25
N SER A 94 -10.87 -2.00 9.95
CA SER A 94 -12.02 -1.19 9.54
C SER A 94 -12.75 -0.47 10.68
N ARG A 95 -12.27 -0.57 11.93
CA ARG A 95 -12.91 0.07 13.09
C ARG A 95 -12.86 1.59 13.03
N PHE A 96 -11.75 2.14 12.51
CA PHE A 96 -11.50 3.58 12.48
C PHE A 96 -11.59 4.15 11.06
N TYR A 97 -11.17 3.40 10.04
CA TYR A 97 -11.18 3.85 8.65
C TYR A 97 -11.89 2.83 7.77
N ARG A 98 -12.93 3.26 7.05
CA ARG A 98 -13.66 2.40 6.10
C ARG A 98 -13.07 2.53 4.71
N LEU A 99 -13.03 1.43 3.97
CA LEU A 99 -12.58 1.41 2.59
C LEU A 99 -13.76 1.64 1.64
N HIS A 100 -13.48 2.38 0.56
CA HIS A 100 -14.36 2.44 -0.61
C HIS A 100 -13.87 1.43 -1.64
N PHE A 101 -14.79 0.59 -2.13
CA PHE A 101 -14.48 -0.45 -3.10
C PHE A 101 -15.00 -0.06 -4.49
N GLN A 102 -14.23 -0.38 -5.52
CA GLN A 102 -14.64 -0.25 -6.91
C GLN A 102 -14.74 -1.65 -7.54
N VAL A 103 -15.92 -1.99 -8.05
CA VAL A 103 -16.16 -3.25 -8.77
C VAL A 103 -16.05 -3.02 -10.26
N ARG A 104 -15.39 -3.95 -10.97
CA ARG A 104 -15.33 -3.99 -12.44
C ARG A 104 -15.53 -5.44 -12.89
N TYR A 105 -16.35 -5.64 -13.91
CA TYR A 105 -16.63 -6.95 -14.48
C TYR A 105 -16.61 -6.87 -16.02
N ARG A 106 -16.40 -8.01 -16.66
CA ARG A 106 -16.50 -8.18 -18.12
C ARG A 106 -17.06 -9.56 -18.42
N ALA A 107 -17.77 -9.70 -19.54
CA ALA A 107 -18.11 -11.01 -20.06
C ALA A 107 -16.83 -11.71 -20.54
N GLU A 108 -16.65 -12.96 -20.16
CA GLU A 108 -15.64 -13.82 -20.75
C GLU A 108 -16.26 -14.50 -21.97
N LEU A 109 -15.70 -14.24 -23.14
CA LEU A 109 -16.13 -14.93 -24.36
C LEU A 109 -15.65 -16.37 -24.24
N SER A 110 -16.57 -17.34 -24.20
CA SER A 110 -16.19 -18.74 -24.28
C SER A 110 -15.51 -18.99 -25.63
N GLN A 111 -14.30 -19.54 -25.61
CA GLN A 111 -13.79 -20.25 -26.78
C GLN A 111 -14.68 -21.49 -26.95
N SER A 112 -15.59 -21.44 -27.91
CA SER A 112 -16.27 -22.63 -28.40
C SER A 112 -15.21 -23.56 -29.01
N TYR A 113 -15.01 -24.72 -28.40
CA TYR A 113 -14.20 -25.82 -28.93
C TYR A 113 -14.98 -26.57 -30.01
#